data_AF-A0AB35XDY5-F1
#
_entry.id   AF-A0AB35XDY5-F1
#
_cell.length_a   1.000
_cell.length_b   1.000
_cell.length_c   1.000
_cell.angle_alpha   90.00
_cell.angle_beta   90.00
_cell.angle_gamma   90.00
#
_symmetry.space_group_name_H-M   'P 1'
#
loop_
_entity.id
_entity.type
_entity.pdbx_description
1 polymer ?
#
loop_
_entity_poly.entity_id
_entity_poly.type
_entity_poly.pdbx_seq_one_letter_code
_entity_poly.pdbx_strand_id
1 'polypeptide(L)'
;MQLKKVFPIYEGAELRRRWTHEAEWQDWLRAHGAYGFRVAPYYNRCVVVFGEKRYVEVIKQLYGLDESEYVAGVGGMVTDLGYIQYDTNVHCVYLPENYNESVYWHEALHIALITGQHHDLMPSDQEAFTYLQGYIVEEFVKARVKFLADKKAGGLPAIEDIVTRHPSTIRRGGYGTRKVVR
;
A
#
# COMPACT_ATOMS: atom_id res chain seq x y z
N MET A 1 27.08 4.50 -8.06
CA MET A 1 26.04 3.48 -8.30
C MET A 1 24.82 4.18 -8.88
N GLN A 2 24.45 3.96 -10.15
CA GLN A 2 23.23 4.55 -10.71
C GLN A 2 22.02 3.96 -9.97
N LEU A 3 21.18 4.81 -9.38
CA LEU A 3 19.91 4.37 -8.78
C LEU A 3 19.04 3.78 -9.89
N LYS A 4 18.74 2.48 -9.84
CA LYS A 4 17.91 1.84 -10.86
C LYS A 4 16.48 2.36 -10.77
N LYS A 5 15.90 2.79 -11.89
CA LYS A 5 14.48 3.17 -11.97
C LYS A 5 13.64 1.90 -11.91
N VAL A 6 13.04 1.61 -10.76
CA VAL A 6 12.31 0.36 -10.50
C VAL A 6 10.92 0.58 -9.93
N PHE A 7 10.52 1.82 -9.64
CA PHE A 7 9.20 2.15 -9.07
C PHE A 7 8.24 2.61 -10.16
N PRO A 8 7.02 2.03 -10.26
CA PRO A 8 6.09 2.40 -11.32
C PRO A 8 5.25 3.61 -10.93
N ILE A 9 5.12 4.55 -11.86
CA ILE A 9 4.08 5.58 -11.89
C ILE A 9 3.17 5.28 -13.08
N TYR A 10 1.86 5.47 -12.90
CA TYR A 10 0.87 5.30 -13.95
C TYR A 10 0.35 6.67 -14.38
N GLU A 11 0.45 6.96 -15.68
CA GLU A 11 0.11 8.27 -16.25
C GLU A 11 -0.99 8.14 -17.30
N GLY A 12 -1.88 9.14 -17.34
CA GLY A 12 -2.97 9.25 -18.31
C GLY A 12 -4.09 8.22 -18.15
N ALA A 13 -5.13 8.34 -18.98
CA ALA A 13 -6.31 7.49 -18.94
C ALA A 13 -6.03 6.00 -19.24
N GLU A 14 -4.94 5.71 -19.95
CA GLU A 14 -4.53 4.36 -20.36
C GLU A 14 -3.58 3.67 -19.37
N LEU A 15 -3.23 4.33 -18.26
CA LEU A 15 -2.30 3.79 -17.26
C LEU A 15 -0.92 3.47 -17.84
N ARG A 16 -0.38 4.38 -18.64
CA ARG A 16 0.95 4.20 -19.21
C ARG A 16 1.95 4.14 -18.06
N ARG A 17 2.63 3.00 -17.95
CA ARG A 17 3.59 2.74 -16.90
C ARG A 17 4.93 3.40 -17.25
N ARG A 18 5.43 4.25 -16.35
CA ARG A 18 6.79 4.79 -16.38
C ARG A 18 7.54 4.36 -15.13
N TRP A 19 8.78 3.91 -15.31
CA TRP A 19 9.66 3.56 -14.20
C TRP A 19 10.41 4.78 -13.68
N THR A 20 10.51 4.91 -12.37
CA THR A 20 11.22 5.99 -11.68
C THR A 20 11.98 5.50 -10.42
N HIS A 21 12.62 6.42 -9.72
CA HIS A 21 13.28 6.26 -8.43
C HIS A 21 12.29 6.38 -7.27
N GLU A 22 12.70 5.92 -6.09
CA GLU A 22 11.83 5.86 -4.90
C GLU A 22 11.27 7.23 -4.49
N ALA A 23 12.10 8.28 -4.51
CA ALA A 23 11.68 9.62 -4.11
C ALA A 23 10.52 10.17 -4.98
N GLU A 24 10.65 10.07 -6.31
CA GLU A 24 9.58 10.53 -7.23
C GLU A 24 8.31 9.68 -7.08
N TRP A 25 8.46 8.38 -6.83
CA TRP A 25 7.32 7.51 -6.56
C TRP A 25 6.61 7.85 -5.25
N GLN A 26 7.36 8.18 -4.19
CA GLN A 26 6.80 8.64 -2.92
C GLN A 26 6.07 9.98 -3.06
N ASP A 27 6.62 10.93 -3.83
CA ASP A 27 5.97 12.20 -4.11
C ASP A 27 4.68 12.01 -4.91
N TRP A 28 4.70 11.13 -5.91
CA TRP A 28 3.51 10.75 -6.67
C TRP A 28 2.43 10.13 -5.77
N LEU A 29 2.78 9.18 -4.91
CA LEU A 29 1.83 8.59 -3.95
C LEU A 29 1.25 9.64 -3.00
N ARG A 30 2.10 10.53 -2.47
CA ARG A 30 1.69 11.56 -1.52
C ARG A 30 0.70 12.54 -2.15
N ALA A 31 0.87 12.88 -3.44
CA ALA A 31 -0.09 13.69 -4.18
C ALA A 31 -1.50 13.05 -4.26
N HIS A 32 -1.60 11.74 -4.06
CA HIS A 32 -2.86 10.98 -4.03
C HIS A 32 -3.31 10.67 -2.59
N GLY A 33 -2.60 11.15 -1.57
CA GLY A 33 -2.88 10.82 -0.16
C GLY A 33 -2.47 9.40 0.25
N ALA A 34 -1.53 8.79 -0.49
CA ALA A 34 -0.88 7.53 -0.14
C ALA A 34 0.57 7.74 0.29
N TYR A 35 1.13 6.76 1.01
CA TYR A 35 2.51 6.79 1.49
C TYR A 35 3.21 5.49 1.16
N GLY A 36 4.35 5.56 0.49
CA GLY A 36 5.06 4.39 0.01
C GLY A 36 6.43 4.18 0.63
N PHE A 37 6.85 2.93 0.77
CA PHE A 37 8.22 2.56 1.09
C PHE A 37 8.59 1.21 0.46
N ARG A 38 9.89 0.96 0.30
CA ARG A 38 10.41 -0.36 -0.04
C ARG A 38 10.44 -1.27 1.18
N VAL A 39 9.98 -2.51 1.04
CA VAL A 39 10.08 -3.54 2.08
C VAL A 39 11.49 -4.14 2.06
N ALA A 40 12.46 -3.42 2.64
CA ALA A 40 13.86 -3.81 2.64
C ALA A 40 14.11 -5.11 3.45
N PRO A 41 15.06 -5.98 3.04
CA PRO A 41 15.98 -5.83 1.90
C PRO A 41 15.37 -6.20 0.53
N TYR A 42 14.12 -6.69 0.50
CA TYR A 42 13.45 -7.15 -0.71
C TYR A 42 13.07 -6.00 -1.64
N TYR A 43 12.78 -6.31 -2.90
CA TYR A 43 12.35 -5.33 -3.90
C TYR A 43 10.83 -5.05 -3.86
N ASN A 44 10.13 -5.65 -2.90
CA ASN A 44 8.71 -5.42 -2.68
C ASN A 44 8.48 -3.97 -2.24
N ARG A 45 7.31 -3.46 -2.58
CA ARG A 45 6.83 -2.13 -2.23
C ARG A 45 5.64 -2.26 -1.32
N CYS A 46 5.48 -1.29 -0.44
CA CYS A 46 4.29 -1.16 0.38
C CYS A 46 3.70 0.23 0.18
N VAL A 47 2.39 0.30 -0.06
CA VAL A 47 1.62 1.52 -0.25
C VAL A 47 0.56 1.58 0.83
N VAL A 48 0.67 2.56 1.72
CA VAL A 48 -0.19 2.74 2.88
C VAL A 48 -1.15 3.89 2.61
N VAL A 49 -2.44 3.67 2.88
CA VAL A 49 -3.46 4.73 2.87
C VAL A 49 -4.22 4.69 4.19
N PHE A 50 -4.43 5.89 4.76
CA PHE A 50 -5.13 6.04 6.03
C PHE A 50 -6.61 6.38 5.81
N GLY A 51 -7.48 5.63 6.49
CA GLY A 51 -8.93 5.81 6.44
C GLY A 51 -9.62 5.01 5.34
N GLU A 52 -10.71 4.32 5.69
CA GLU A 52 -11.44 3.36 4.85
C GLU A 52 -11.85 3.96 3.49
N LYS A 53 -12.63 5.04 3.51
CA LYS A 53 -13.13 5.69 2.29
C LYS A 53 -12.00 6.18 1.39
N ARG A 54 -10.95 6.74 1.99
CA ARG A 54 -9.79 7.23 1.26
C ARG A 54 -9.03 6.08 0.64
N TYR A 55 -8.79 5.00 1.36
CA TYR A 55 -8.12 3.81 0.82
C TYR A 55 -8.82 3.32 -0.45
N VAL A 56 -10.15 3.16 -0.42
CA VAL A 56 -10.90 2.68 -1.58
C VAL A 56 -10.67 3.57 -2.81
N GLU A 57 -10.87 4.88 -2.69
CA GLU A 57 -10.74 5.78 -3.84
C GLU A 57 -9.29 5.95 -4.31
N VAL A 58 -8.33 5.94 -3.38
CA VAL A 58 -6.90 6.04 -3.72
C VAL A 58 -6.42 4.79 -4.44
N ILE A 59 -6.81 3.60 -4.00
CA ILE A 59 -6.41 2.35 -4.66
C ILE A 59 -7.09 2.18 -6.01
N LYS A 60 -8.35 2.63 -6.17
CA LYS A 60 -8.99 2.78 -7.49
C LYS A 60 -8.17 3.71 -8.39
N GLN A 61 -7.76 4.88 -7.90
CA GLN A 61 -7.01 5.86 -8.69
C GLN A 61 -5.58 5.41 -9.03
N LEU A 62 -4.88 4.75 -8.11
CA LEU A 62 -3.49 4.33 -8.31
C LEU A 62 -3.37 3.02 -9.08
N TYR A 63 -4.28 2.07 -8.85
CA TYR A 63 -4.14 0.70 -9.33
C TYR A 63 -5.36 0.14 -10.05
N GLY A 64 -6.48 0.88 -10.10
CA GLY A 64 -7.67 0.45 -10.83
C GLY A 64 -8.37 -0.70 -10.14
N LEU A 65 -8.25 -0.76 -8.83
CA LEU A 65 -8.75 -1.84 -7.99
C LEU A 65 -9.82 -1.28 -7.04
N ASP A 66 -11.04 -1.81 -7.14
CA ASP A 66 -12.15 -1.46 -6.25
C ASP A 66 -12.25 -2.46 -5.09
N GLU A 67 -11.94 -1.94 -3.90
CA GLU A 67 -11.89 -2.67 -2.63
C GLU A 67 -13.09 -2.37 -1.71
N SER A 68 -14.07 -1.58 -2.19
CA SER A 68 -15.17 -1.05 -1.37
C SER A 68 -15.92 -2.10 -0.55
N GLU A 69 -16.18 -3.27 -1.12
CA GLU A 69 -16.90 -4.36 -0.47
C GLU A 69 -16.11 -5.07 0.63
N TYR A 70 -14.78 -4.91 0.65
CA TYR A 70 -13.89 -5.66 1.53
C TYR A 70 -13.33 -4.84 2.68
N VAL A 71 -13.30 -3.51 2.55
CA VAL A 71 -12.74 -2.62 3.58
C VAL A 71 -13.83 -2.19 4.59
N ALA A 72 -15.11 -2.31 4.23
CA ALA A 72 -16.21 -1.88 5.08
C ALA A 72 -16.16 -2.55 6.46
N GLY A 73 -15.87 -1.76 7.50
CA GLY A 73 -15.86 -2.20 8.90
C GLY A 73 -14.67 -3.08 9.30
N VAL A 74 -13.64 -3.20 8.45
CA VAL A 74 -12.40 -3.90 8.84
C VAL A 74 -11.46 -2.94 9.59
N GLY A 75 -10.72 -3.46 10.56
CA GLY A 75 -9.80 -2.64 11.39
C GLY A 75 -8.49 -2.27 10.69
N GLY A 76 -8.16 -2.97 9.60
CA GLY A 76 -6.95 -2.87 8.78
C GLY A 76 -7.04 -3.89 7.64
N MET A 77 -6.25 -3.72 6.58
CA MET A 77 -6.21 -4.69 5.48
C MET A 77 -4.89 -4.62 4.71
N VAL A 78 -4.39 -5.77 4.27
CA VAL A 78 -3.26 -5.91 3.33
C VAL A 78 -3.69 -6.71 2.11
N THR A 79 -3.33 -6.25 0.91
CA THR A 79 -3.47 -7.06 -0.32
C THR A 79 -2.29 -8.00 -0.50
N ASP A 80 -2.55 -9.22 -0.99
CA ASP A 80 -1.49 -10.15 -1.40
C ASP A 80 -0.64 -9.61 -2.56
N LEU A 81 0.55 -10.18 -2.76
CA LEU A 81 1.38 -9.94 -3.94
C LEU A 81 0.76 -10.58 -5.19
N GLY A 82 0.99 -9.98 -6.36
CA GLY A 82 0.36 -10.40 -7.61
C GLY A 82 -1.07 -9.89 -7.80
N TYR A 83 -1.65 -9.25 -6.77
CA TYR A 83 -3.01 -8.75 -6.80
C TYR A 83 -3.18 -7.53 -7.73
N ILE A 84 -2.13 -6.70 -7.84
CA ILE A 84 -2.09 -5.59 -8.78
C ILE A 84 -1.49 -6.09 -10.11
N GLN A 85 -2.33 -6.18 -11.15
CA GLN A 85 -1.96 -6.77 -12.45
C GLN A 85 -0.70 -6.17 -13.08
N TYR A 86 -0.48 -4.86 -12.92
CA TYR A 86 0.63 -4.13 -13.55
C TYR A 86 1.88 -4.03 -12.66
N ASP A 87 1.77 -4.45 -11.40
CA ASP A 87 2.84 -4.49 -10.40
C ASP A 87 2.64 -5.64 -9.42
N THR A 88 3.24 -6.79 -9.70
CA THR A 88 3.09 -7.98 -8.84
C THR A 88 3.81 -7.86 -7.49
N ASN A 89 4.63 -6.83 -7.30
CA ASN A 89 5.53 -6.70 -6.14
C ASN A 89 5.05 -5.63 -5.15
N VAL A 90 3.82 -5.14 -5.26
CA VAL A 90 3.26 -4.12 -4.37
C VAL A 90 2.24 -4.71 -3.41
N HIS A 91 2.39 -4.34 -2.13
CA HIS A 91 1.37 -4.48 -1.10
C HIS A 91 0.59 -3.17 -1.01
N CYS A 92 -0.74 -3.24 -1.00
CA CYS A 92 -1.61 -2.11 -0.70
C CYS A 92 -2.19 -2.33 0.70
N VAL A 93 -2.01 -1.33 1.57
CA VAL A 93 -2.32 -1.41 3.00
C VAL A 93 -3.29 -0.32 3.38
N TYR A 94 -4.39 -0.73 4.02
CA TYR A 94 -5.29 0.14 4.72
C TYR A 94 -4.92 0.15 6.21
N LEU A 95 -4.73 1.34 6.76
CA LEU A 95 -4.64 1.56 8.20
C LEU A 95 -5.70 2.56 8.67
N PRO A 96 -6.24 2.42 9.90
CA PRO A 96 -7.20 3.36 10.44
C PRO A 96 -6.55 4.73 10.70
N GLU A 97 -7.32 5.82 10.55
CA GLU A 97 -6.81 7.17 10.84
C GLU A 97 -6.47 7.35 12.34
N ASN A 98 -7.29 6.72 13.18
CA ASN A 98 -7.06 6.64 14.62
C ASN A 98 -5.99 5.58 14.86
N TYR A 99 -4.93 5.96 15.56
CA TYR A 99 -3.82 5.05 15.81
C TYR A 99 -4.26 3.88 16.67
N ASN A 100 -3.97 2.67 16.20
CA ASN A 100 -4.10 1.44 16.95
C ASN A 100 -2.83 0.62 16.73
N GLU A 101 -2.01 0.53 17.77
CA GLU A 101 -0.73 -0.19 17.72
C GLU A 101 -0.92 -1.66 17.35
N SER A 102 -1.93 -2.33 17.90
CA SER A 102 -2.20 -3.74 17.61
C SER A 102 -2.50 -3.97 16.12
N VAL A 103 -3.25 -3.06 15.49
CA VAL A 103 -3.51 -3.12 14.04
C VAL A 103 -2.21 -2.94 13.25
N TYR A 104 -1.36 -1.99 13.62
CA TYR A 104 -0.10 -1.74 12.90
C TYR A 104 0.81 -2.97 12.92
N TRP A 105 0.98 -3.58 14.10
CA TRP A 105 1.76 -4.81 14.24
C TRP A 105 1.12 -5.98 13.47
N HIS A 106 -0.21 -6.07 13.46
CA HIS A 106 -0.95 -7.10 12.74
C HIS A 106 -0.77 -7.00 11.22
N GLU A 107 -1.02 -5.84 10.63
CA GLU A 107 -0.85 -5.64 9.19
C GLU A 107 0.62 -5.77 8.77
N ALA A 108 1.56 -5.33 9.62
CA ALA A 108 2.97 -5.52 9.37
C ALA A 108 3.38 -6.99 9.34
N LEU A 109 2.76 -7.84 10.18
CA LEU A 109 2.98 -9.29 10.16
C LEU A 109 2.51 -9.90 8.84
N HIS A 110 1.34 -9.48 8.32
CA HIS A 110 0.86 -9.94 7.02
C HIS A 110 1.86 -9.63 5.91
N ILE A 111 2.34 -8.40 5.83
CA ILE A 111 3.33 -8.00 4.81
C ILE A 111 4.63 -8.78 4.97
N ALA A 112 5.11 -8.97 6.20
CA ALA A 112 6.33 -9.73 6.47
C ALA A 112 6.18 -11.18 6.00
N LEU A 113 5.07 -11.84 6.34
CA LEU A 113 4.79 -13.22 5.94
C LEU A 113 4.63 -13.37 4.43
N ILE A 114 3.81 -12.52 3.80
CA ILE A 114 3.58 -12.56 2.34
C ILE A 114 4.89 -12.28 1.59
N THR A 115 5.67 -11.31 2.05
CA THR A 115 6.98 -10.99 1.45
C THR A 115 7.96 -12.16 1.63
N GLY A 116 8.08 -12.71 2.83
CA GLY A 116 9.00 -13.84 3.06
C GLY A 116 8.62 -15.07 2.24
N GLN A 117 7.33 -15.41 2.15
CA GLN A 117 6.84 -16.50 1.29
C GLN A 117 7.18 -16.28 -0.18
N HIS A 118 7.12 -15.04 -0.66
CA HIS A 118 7.48 -14.70 -2.03
C HIS A 118 8.99 -14.80 -2.32
N HIS A 119 9.84 -14.77 -1.28
CA HIS A 119 11.30 -14.87 -1.39
C HIS A 119 11.83 -16.17 -0.75
N ASP A 120 10.99 -17.21 -0.70
CA ASP A 120 11.35 -18.55 -0.23
C ASP A 120 11.91 -18.61 1.21
N LEU A 121 11.54 -17.64 2.06
CA LEU A 121 11.83 -17.73 3.49
C LEU A 121 10.99 -18.83 4.13
N MET A 122 11.64 -19.65 4.95
CA MET A 122 10.97 -20.73 5.65
C MET A 122 10.31 -20.19 6.92
N PRO A 123 9.12 -20.66 7.31
CA PRO A 123 8.47 -20.22 8.56
C PRO A 123 9.32 -20.41 9.84
N SER A 124 10.33 -21.28 9.78
CA SER A 124 11.34 -21.46 10.83
C SER A 124 12.27 -20.27 11.01
N ASP A 125 12.40 -19.40 10.00
CA ASP A 125 13.24 -18.19 10.01
C ASP A 125 12.57 -17.06 10.80
N GLN A 126 12.12 -17.37 12.03
CA GLN A 126 11.32 -16.47 12.86
C GLN A 126 12.01 -15.12 13.08
N GLU A 127 13.33 -15.14 13.27
CA GLU A 127 14.15 -13.94 13.43
C GLU A 127 14.05 -13.00 12.22
N ALA A 128 14.10 -13.54 11.00
CA ALA A 128 13.96 -12.74 9.78
C ALA A 128 12.56 -12.09 9.68
N PHE A 129 11.51 -12.83 10.03
CA PHE A 129 10.16 -12.28 10.06
C PHE A 129 9.98 -11.22 11.15
N THR A 130 10.56 -11.42 12.34
CA THR A 130 10.51 -10.44 13.43
C THR A 130 11.19 -9.14 13.04
N TYR A 131 12.39 -9.19 12.44
CA TYR A 131 13.08 -7.99 11.99
C TYR A 131 12.34 -7.28 10.85
N LEU A 132 11.80 -8.05 9.90
CA LEU A 132 11.03 -7.49 8.80
C LEU A 132 9.74 -6.82 9.30
N GLN A 133 9.02 -7.45 10.22
CA GLN A 133 7.83 -6.89 10.85
C GLN A 133 8.16 -5.59 11.58
N GLY A 134 9.22 -5.57 12.41
CA GLY A 134 9.64 -4.37 13.13
C GLY A 134 9.96 -3.21 12.18
N TYR A 135 10.71 -3.47 11.11
CA TYR A 135 10.99 -2.49 10.06
C TYR A 135 9.71 -1.93 9.42
N ILE A 136 8.76 -2.79 9.08
CA ILE A 136 7.48 -2.38 8.45
C ILE A 136 6.66 -1.50 9.41
N VAL A 137 6.64 -1.83 10.72
CA VAL A 137 5.96 -1.00 11.72
C VAL A 137 6.61 0.38 11.82
N GLU A 138 7.94 0.48 11.80
CA GLU A 138 8.62 1.77 11.77
C GLU A 138 8.22 2.61 10.54
N GLU A 139 8.14 1.99 9.37
CA GLU A 139 7.71 2.66 8.15
C GLU A 139 6.22 3.08 8.19
N PHE A 140 5.34 2.28 8.81
CA PHE A 140 3.96 2.68 9.07
C PHE A 140 3.88 3.91 9.97
N VAL A 141 4.69 3.96 11.03
CA VAL A 141 4.75 5.13 11.93
C VAL A 141 5.26 6.37 11.18
N LYS A 142 6.29 6.23 10.34
CA LYS A 142 6.78 7.33 9.50
C LYS A 142 5.72 7.80 8.50
N ALA A 143 5.02 6.88 7.84
CA ALA A 143 3.90 7.19 6.95
C ALA A 143 2.78 7.93 7.69
N ARG A 144 2.47 7.49 8.92
CA ARG A 144 1.47 8.14 9.77
C ARG A 144 1.84 9.59 10.11
N VAL A 145 3.09 9.85 10.46
CA VAL A 145 3.58 11.21 10.77
C VAL A 145 3.40 12.11 9.54
N LYS A 146 3.76 11.63 8.35
CA LYS A 146 3.54 12.36 7.09
C LYS A 146 2.05 12.61 6.83
N PHE A 147 1.20 11.61 7.02
CA PHE A 147 -0.26 11.74 6.91
C PHE A 147 -0.85 12.82 7.81
N LEU A 148 -0.48 12.83 9.09
CA LEU A 148 -0.95 13.84 10.02
C LEU A 148 -0.48 15.24 9.64
N ALA A 149 0.77 15.38 9.17
CA ALA A 149 1.30 16.65 8.68
C ALA A 149 0.53 17.15 7.45
N ASP A 150 0.28 16.28 6.47
CA ASP A 150 -0.46 16.62 5.25
C ASP A 150 -1.92 16.96 5.55
N LYS A 151 -2.57 16.19 6.42
CA LYS A 151 -3.94 16.45 6.88
C LYS A 151 -4.04 17.83 7.55
N LYS A 152 -3.08 18.17 8.42
CA LYS A 152 -3.03 19.46 9.11
C LYS A 152 -2.78 20.62 8.15
N ALA A 153 -1.95 20.41 7.13
CA ALA A 153 -1.63 21.42 6.12
C ALA A 153 -2.73 21.62 5.07
N GLY A 154 -3.80 20.80 5.08
CA GLY A 154 -4.81 20.79 4.01
C GLY A 154 -4.28 20.23 2.69
N GLY A 155 -3.17 19.48 2.73
CA GLY A 155 -2.50 18.92 1.55
C GLY A 155 -3.08 17.58 1.08
N LEU A 156 -4.10 17.04 1.76
CA LEU A 156 -4.79 15.83 1.32
C LEU A 156 -5.87 16.19 0.30
N PRO A 157 -5.91 15.54 -0.88
CA PRO A 157 -7.03 15.67 -1.80
C PRO A 157 -8.36 15.34 -1.11
N ALA A 158 -9.42 16.07 -1.44
CA ALA A 158 -10.77 15.71 -1.01
C ALA A 158 -11.12 14.33 -1.62
N ILE A 159 -11.78 13.46 -0.86
CA ILE A 159 -12.04 12.07 -1.28
C ILE A 159 -12.80 12.03 -2.61
N GLU A 160 -13.72 12.97 -2.79
CA GLU A 160 -14.55 13.15 -3.97
C GLU A 160 -13.72 13.44 -5.24
N ASP A 161 -12.55 14.06 -5.07
CA ASP A 161 -11.65 14.47 -6.16
C ASP A 161 -10.57 13.42 -6.47
N ILE A 162 -10.47 12.35 -5.67
CA ILE A 162 -9.49 11.26 -5.87
C ILE A 162 -9.89 10.43 -7.11
N VAL A 163 -11.18 10.33 -7.43
CA VAL A 163 -11.63 9.47 -8.54
C VAL A 163 -11.62 10.22 -9.87
N THR A 164 -10.52 10.08 -10.61
CA THR A 164 -10.38 10.62 -11.97
C THR A 164 -10.27 9.54 -13.05
N ARG A 165 -10.31 8.25 -12.68
CA ARG A 165 -10.21 7.13 -13.63
C ARG A 165 -11.54 6.84 -14.33
N HIS A 166 -11.45 6.43 -15.59
CA HIS A 166 -12.60 5.95 -16.34
C HIS A 166 -13.11 4.62 -15.74
N PRO A 167 -14.43 4.46 -15.47
CA PRO A 167 -14.97 3.27 -14.81
C PRO A 167 -14.59 1.93 -15.46
N SER A 168 -14.44 1.89 -16.79
CA SER A 168 -14.03 0.66 -17.51
C SER A 168 -12.62 0.16 -17.20
N THR A 169 -11.79 1.00 -16.56
CA THR A 169 -10.42 0.64 -16.14
C THR A 169 -10.35 0.14 -14.70
N ILE A 170 -11.48 0.22 -13.99
CA ILE A 170 -11.60 -0.22 -12.60
C ILE A 170 -12.11 -1.66 -12.59
N ARG A 171 -11.40 -2.52 -11.89
CA ARG A 171 -11.78 -3.91 -11.66
C ARG A 171 -12.15 -4.09 -10.19
N ARG A 172 -13.22 -4.83 -9.94
CA ARG A 172 -13.55 -5.31 -8.61
C ARG A 172 -12.39 -6.16 -8.09
N GLY A 173 -12.04 -6.01 -6.82
CA GLY A 173 -11.15 -6.96 -6.15
C GLY A 173 -11.64 -8.41 -6.33
N GLY A 174 -10.72 -9.33 -6.59
CA GLY A 174 -11.01 -10.77 -6.67
C GLY A 174 -11.13 -11.45 -5.30
N TYR A 175 -12.01 -12.45 -5.21
CA TYR A 175 -12.01 -13.45 -4.14
C TYR A 175 -10.76 -14.36 -4.25
N GLY A 176 -9.62 -13.91 -3.74
CA GLY A 176 -8.40 -14.72 -3.66
C GLY A 176 -7.78 -14.56 -2.27
N THR A 177 -7.78 -15.67 -1.51
CA THR A 177 -6.97 -15.95 -0.30
C THR A 177 -6.67 -14.82 0.69
N ARG A 178 -7.64 -13.96 1.02
CA ARG A 178 -7.45 -12.97 2.08
C ARG A 178 -7.56 -13.60 3.46
N LYS A 179 -6.57 -13.34 4.32
CA LYS A 179 -6.68 -13.53 5.77
C LYS A 179 -7.36 -12.29 6.35
N VAL A 180 -8.68 -12.34 6.50
CA VAL A 180 -9.44 -11.30 7.20
C VAL A 180 -9.56 -11.71 8.67
N VAL A 181 -9.13 -10.87 9.59
CA VAL A 181 -9.41 -11.05 11.02
C VAL A 181 -10.51 -10.07 11.41
N ARG A 182 -11.59 -10.62 11.99
CA ARG A 182 -12.62 -9.85 12.70
C ARG A 182 -12.17 -9.52 14.11
#